data_AF-X1QM35-F1
#
_entry.id   AF-X1QM35-F1
#
_cell.length_a   1.000
_cell.length_b   1.000
_cell.length_c   1.000
_cell.angle_alpha   90.00
_cell.angle_beta   90.00
_cell.angle_gamma   90.00
#
_symmetry.space_group_name_H-M   'P 1'
#
loop_
_entity.id
_entity.type
_entity.pdbx_description
1 polymer ?
#
loop_
_entity_poly.entity_id
_entity_poly.type
_entity_poly.pdbx_seq_one_letter_code
_entity_poly.pdbx_strand_id
1 'polypeptide(L)'
;QDVCVEVPVFVDKAGFHPVHVGLLPPQCVALTHINVMVEEMAVEAALTGDPTMVFRAIAYDPLTATVLSLAEIKDMVNEMLQQNRDYLPQFKHFRI
;
A
#
# COMPACT_ATOMS: atom_id res chain seq x y z
N GLN A 1 5.13 -7.16 12.65
CA GLN A 1 6.16 -8.12 12.18
C GLN A 1 5.62 -8.71 10.89
N ASP A 2 6.49 -8.99 9.91
CA ASP A 2 6.15 -9.25 8.49
C ASP A 2 5.72 -8.01 7.69
N VAL A 3 6.53 -6.95 7.78
CA VAL A 3 6.33 -5.71 6.99
C VAL A 3 7.69 -5.24 6.49
N CYS A 4 7.73 -4.65 5.30
CA CYS A 4 8.94 -4.02 4.79
C CYS A 4 9.26 -2.75 5.60
N VAL A 5 10.53 -2.55 5.94
CA VAL A 5 10.98 -1.38 6.70
C VAL A 5 12.24 -0.79 6.09
N GLU A 6 12.38 0.51 6.17
CA GLU A 6 13.60 1.23 5.82
C GLU A 6 14.36 1.57 7.11
N VAL A 7 15.53 0.97 7.30
CA VAL A 7 16.38 1.13 8.50
C VAL A 7 17.84 1.34 8.09
N PRO A 8 18.71 1.86 8.97
CA PRO A 8 20.14 1.90 8.69
C PRO A 8 20.70 0.47 8.51
N VAL A 9 21.55 0.30 7.50
CA VAL A 9 22.15 -1.00 7.16
C VAL A 9 23.63 -0.80 6.88
N PHE A 10 24.49 -1.62 7.49
CA PHE A 10 25.90 -1.73 7.09
C PHE A 10 26.05 -2.75 5.97
N VAL A 11 26.89 -2.46 4.97
CA VAL A 11 27.11 -3.34 3.82
C VAL A 11 28.58 -3.73 3.73
N ASP A 12 28.84 -5.02 3.64
CA ASP A 12 30.18 -5.58 3.41
C ASP A 12 30.15 -6.76 2.42
N LYS A 13 31.28 -7.48 2.27
CA LYS A 13 31.38 -8.63 1.38
C LYS A 13 30.45 -9.80 1.76
N ALA A 14 29.98 -9.86 3.01
CA ALA A 14 29.07 -10.90 3.49
C ALA A 14 27.59 -10.51 3.33
N GLY A 15 27.28 -9.24 3.05
CA GLY A 15 25.94 -8.79 2.68
C GLY A 15 25.44 -7.58 3.47
N PHE A 16 24.13 -7.58 3.77
CA PHE A 16 23.42 -6.51 4.47
C PHE A 16 23.26 -6.83 5.96
N HIS A 17 23.70 -5.90 6.81
CA HIS A 17 23.64 -6.02 8.26
C HIS A 17 22.74 -4.90 8.83
N PRO A 18 21.44 -5.15 9.02
CA PRO A 18 20.50 -4.14 9.50
C PRO A 18 20.78 -3.77 10.97
N VAL A 19 20.68 -2.49 11.29
CA VAL A 19 20.85 -1.98 12.65
C VAL A 19 19.51 -2.02 13.37
N HIS A 20 19.50 -2.54 14.60
CA HIS A 20 18.31 -2.52 15.44
C HIS A 20 17.99 -1.07 15.89
N VAL A 21 16.88 -0.52 15.42
CA VAL A 21 16.44 0.86 15.72
C VAL A 21 15.74 0.98 17.08
N GLY A 22 15.09 -0.09 17.54
CA GLY A 22 14.28 -0.07 18.77
C GLY A 22 12.83 0.37 18.52
N LEU A 23 12.16 0.82 19.59
CA LEU A 23 10.76 1.23 19.53
C LEU A 23 10.61 2.63 18.94
N LEU A 24 9.73 2.76 17.95
CA LEU A 24 9.34 4.07 17.43
C LEU A 24 8.49 4.83 18.47
N PRO A 25 8.55 6.17 18.49
CA PRO A 25 7.60 6.98 19.25
C PRO A 25 6.14 6.64 18.88
N PRO A 26 5.19 6.63 19.83
CA PRO A 26 3.82 6.16 19.60
C PRO A 26 3.11 6.84 18.41
N GLN A 27 3.32 8.13 18.22
CA GLN A 27 2.76 8.89 17.09
C GLN A 27 3.30 8.43 15.73
N CYS A 28 4.57 8.03 15.66
CA CYS A 28 5.19 7.49 14.45
C CYS A 28 4.68 6.07 14.18
N VAL A 29 4.56 5.24 15.22
CA VAL A 29 3.98 3.89 15.11
C VAL A 29 2.59 3.95 14.49
N ALA A 30 1.72 4.84 14.99
CA ALA A 30 0.34 4.96 14.50
C ALA A 30 0.30 5.31 13.01
N LEU A 31 1.09 6.29 12.58
CA LEU A 31 1.14 6.72 11.18
C LEU A 31 1.73 5.65 10.27
N THR A 32 2.86 5.06 10.65
CA THR A 32 3.50 3.98 9.86
C THR A 32 2.57 2.79 9.72
N HIS A 33 1.86 2.41 10.78
CA HIS A 33 0.97 1.26 10.75
C HIS A 33 -0.20 1.45 9.78
N ILE A 34 -0.76 2.66 9.68
CA ILE A 34 -1.82 2.93 8.69
C ILE A 34 -1.30 2.74 7.26
N ASN A 35 -0.12 3.28 6.95
CA ASN A 35 0.46 3.16 5.61
C ASN A 35 0.77 1.71 5.25
N VAL A 36 1.36 0.95 6.19
CA VAL A 36 1.62 -0.49 6.00
C VAL A 36 0.32 -1.23 5.69
N MET A 37 -0.78 -0.97 6.40
CA MET A 37 -2.05 -1.65 6.11
C MET A 37 -2.60 -1.31 4.72
N VAL A 38 -2.41 -0.08 4.24
CA VAL A 38 -2.77 0.32 2.87
C VAL A 38 -1.93 -0.45 1.84
N GLU A 39 -0.62 -0.53 2.06
CA GLU A 39 0.31 -1.25 1.19
C GLU A 39 0.01 -2.75 1.15
N GLU A 40 -0.21 -3.39 2.30
CA GLU A 40 -0.58 -4.80 2.39
C GLU A 40 -1.88 -5.10 1.64
N MET A 41 -2.91 -4.24 1.76
CA MET A 41 -4.14 -4.41 0.99
C MET A 41 -3.91 -4.24 -0.51
N ALA A 42 -3.04 -3.33 -0.93
CA ALA A 42 -2.69 -3.13 -2.34
C ALA A 42 -1.91 -4.34 -2.90
N VAL A 43 -0.99 -4.92 -2.12
CA VAL A 43 -0.26 -6.14 -2.49
C VAL A 43 -1.23 -7.32 -2.61
N GLU A 44 -2.13 -7.50 -1.64
CA GLU A 44 -3.16 -8.55 -1.71
C GLU A 44 -4.05 -8.38 -2.94
N ALA A 45 -4.46 -7.14 -3.25
CA ALA A 45 -5.22 -6.84 -4.45
C ALA A 45 -4.44 -7.20 -5.73
N ALA A 46 -3.13 -6.90 -5.78
CA ALA A 46 -2.29 -7.22 -6.92
C ALA A 46 -2.09 -8.74 -7.11
N LEU A 47 -1.97 -9.50 -6.02
CA LEU A 47 -1.82 -10.95 -6.05
C LEU A 47 -3.13 -11.66 -6.43
N THR A 48 -4.27 -11.17 -5.92
CA THR A 48 -5.59 -11.79 -6.13
C THR A 48 -6.32 -11.27 -7.37
N GLY A 49 -5.94 -10.10 -7.88
CA GLY A 49 -6.64 -9.40 -8.96
C GLY A 49 -8.00 -8.83 -8.54
N ASP A 50 -8.19 -8.51 -7.24
CA ASP A 50 -9.45 -7.97 -6.71
C ASP A 50 -9.49 -6.43 -6.77
N PRO A 51 -10.29 -5.82 -7.68
CA PRO A 51 -10.42 -4.36 -7.77
C PRO A 51 -11.09 -3.75 -6.52
N THR A 52 -11.92 -4.50 -5.79
CA THR A 52 -12.55 -4.03 -4.55
C THR A 52 -11.51 -3.86 -3.44
N MET A 53 -10.50 -4.72 -3.42
CA MET A 53 -9.41 -4.62 -2.45
C MET A 53 -8.53 -3.40 -2.72
N VAL A 54 -8.29 -3.05 -3.99
CA VAL A 54 -7.66 -1.77 -4.37
C VAL A 54 -8.46 -0.59 -3.84
N PHE A 55 -9.78 -0.58 -4.05
CA PHE A 55 -10.65 0.49 -3.52
C PHE A 55 -10.54 0.64 -2.02
N ARG A 56 -10.56 -0.47 -1.27
CA ARG A 56 -10.39 -0.45 0.19
C ARG A 56 -9.05 0.14 0.58
N ALA A 57 -7.95 -0.26 -0.07
CA ALA A 57 -6.63 0.30 0.19
C ALA A 57 -6.62 1.82 0.03
N ILE A 58 -7.10 2.30 -1.11
CA ILE A 58 -7.10 3.74 -1.44
C ILE A 58 -8.09 4.53 -0.58
N ALA A 59 -9.20 3.93 -0.14
CA ALA A 59 -10.12 4.57 0.80
C ALA A 59 -9.53 4.77 2.21
N TYR A 60 -8.52 3.98 2.59
CA TYR A 60 -7.80 4.11 3.85
C TYR A 60 -6.51 4.94 3.76
N ASP A 61 -6.07 5.31 2.55
CA ASP A 61 -4.95 6.22 2.36
C ASP A 61 -5.28 7.61 2.97
N PRO A 62 -4.49 8.11 3.95
CA PRO A 62 -4.81 9.35 4.66
C PRO A 62 -4.91 10.58 3.75
N LEU A 63 -4.08 10.66 2.70
CA LEU A 63 -4.14 11.77 1.77
C LEU A 63 -5.44 11.73 0.97
N THR A 64 -5.73 10.59 0.36
CA THR A 64 -6.92 10.40 -0.47
C THR A 64 -8.20 10.60 0.35
N ALA A 65 -8.29 10.00 1.53
CA ALA A 65 -9.45 10.13 2.42
C ALA A 65 -9.65 11.57 2.95
N THR A 66 -8.62 12.42 2.93
CA THR A 66 -8.72 13.83 3.32
C THR A 66 -9.31 14.69 2.20
N VAL A 67 -9.04 14.35 0.94
CA VAL A 67 -9.38 15.21 -0.21
C VAL A 67 -10.59 14.74 -1.01
N LEU A 68 -10.97 13.47 -0.91
CA LEU A 68 -12.04 12.86 -1.70
C LEU A 68 -13.07 12.15 -0.81
N SER A 69 -14.33 12.17 -1.24
CA SER A 69 -15.38 11.31 -0.72
C SER A 69 -15.23 9.86 -1.22
N LEU A 70 -15.85 8.89 -0.54
CA LEU A 70 -15.83 7.48 -0.97
C LEU A 70 -16.34 7.27 -2.41
N ALA A 71 -17.28 8.11 -2.87
CA ALA A 71 -17.78 8.06 -4.24
C ALA A 71 -16.72 8.51 -5.24
N GLU A 72 -16.06 9.64 -4.98
CA GLU A 72 -14.96 10.15 -5.81
C GLU A 72 -13.77 9.20 -5.82
N ILE A 73 -13.45 8.57 -4.68
CA ILE A 73 -12.41 7.54 -4.59
C ILE A 73 -12.77 6.34 -5.47
N LYS A 74 -14.02 5.89 -5.45
CA LYS A 74 -14.47 4.78 -6.29
C LYS A 74 -14.30 5.11 -7.77
N ASP A 75 -14.70 6.30 -8.18
CA ASP A 75 -14.57 6.74 -9.58
C ASP A 75 -13.10 6.86 -9.99
N MET A 76 -12.27 7.49 -9.15
CA MET A 76 -10.82 7.60 -9.37
C MET A 76 -10.16 6.22 -9.52
N VAL A 77 -10.47 5.25 -8.65
CA VAL A 77 -9.87 3.91 -8.73
C VAL A 77 -10.33 3.18 -10.00
N ASN A 78 -11.61 3.29 -10.38
CA ASN A 78 -12.10 2.70 -11.63
C ASN A 78 -11.36 3.29 -12.85
N GLU A 79 -11.15 4.61 -12.88
CA GLU A 79 -10.39 5.26 -13.94
C GLU A 79 -8.93 4.78 -13.97
N MET A 80 -8.26 4.74 -12.81
CA MET A 80 -6.87 4.29 -12.73
C MET A 80 -6.70 2.82 -13.14
N LEU A 81 -7.60 1.94 -12.73
CA LEU A 81 -7.60 0.53 -13.15
C LEU A 81 -7.78 0.41 -14.67
N GLN A 82 -8.71 1.18 -15.25
CA GLN A 82 -8.96 1.16 -16.68
C GLN A 82 -7.78 1.71 -17.49
N GLN A 83 -7.14 2.80 -17.04
CA GLN A 83 -5.97 3.37 -17.71
C GLN A 83 -4.76 2.44 -17.65
N ASN A 84 -4.58 1.69 -16.56
CA ASN A 84 -3.43 0.81 -16.35
C ASN A 84 -3.70 -0.65 -16.72
N ARG A 85 -4.82 -0.95 -17.40
CA ARG A 85 -5.28 -2.31 -17.72
C ARG A 85 -4.19 -3.20 -18.31
N ASP A 86 -3.41 -2.68 -19.25
CA ASP A 86 -2.38 -3.45 -19.97
C ASP A 86 -1.20 -3.86 -19.07
N TYR A 87 -1.03 -3.20 -17.92
CA TYR A 87 0.04 -3.46 -16.93
C TYR A 87 -0.43 -4.31 -15.75
N LEU A 88 -1.71 -4.68 -15.69
CA LEU A 88 -2.34 -5.35 -14.55
C LEU A 88 -2.86 -6.75 -14.94
N PRO A 89 -1.99 -7.70 -15.35
CA PRO A 89 -2.41 -8.97 -15.93
C PRO A 89 -3.18 -9.90 -14.97
N GLN A 90 -3.07 -9.69 -13.66
CA GLN A 90 -3.82 -10.44 -12.65
C GLN A 90 -5.29 -10.03 -12.58
N PHE A 91 -5.62 -8.78 -12.94
CA PHE A 91 -6.97 -8.26 -12.84
C PHE A 91 -7.81 -8.69 -14.05
N LYS A 92 -8.90 -9.42 -13.80
CA LYS A 92 -9.88 -9.80 -14.83
C LYS A 92 -11.01 -8.80 -14.96
N HIS A 93 -11.24 -8.03 -13.91
CA HIS A 93 -12.26 -7.00 -13.81
C HIS A 93 -11.58 -5.70 -13.36
N PHE A 94 -11.90 -4.60 -14.04
CA PHE A 94 -11.28 -3.28 -13.82
C PHE A 94 -12.29 -2.29 -13.24
N ARG A 95 -13.33 -2.81 -12.59
CA ARG A 95 -14.42 -2.01 -12.03
C ARG A 95 -14.86 -2.60 -10.70
N ILE A 96 -15.11 -1.71 -9.73
CA ILE A 96 -15.62 -1.99 -8.38
C ILE A 96 -17.14 -1.91 -8.36
#